data_AF-A0A8J8EHT7-F1
#
_entry.id   AF-A0A8J8EHT7-F1
#
_cell.length_a   1.000
_cell.length_b   1.000
_cell.length_c   1.000
_cell.angle_alpha   90.00
_cell.angle_beta   90.00
_cell.angle_gamma   90.00
#
_symmetry.space_group_name_H-M   'P 1'
#
loop_
_entity.id
_entity.type
_entity.pdbx_description
1 polymer ?
#
loop_
_entity_poly.entity_id
_entity_poly.type
_entity_poly.pdbx_seq_one_letter_code
_entity_poly.pdbx_strand_id
1 'polypeptide(L)'
;MDEDLRVLRDYLAFTVPHVTVLAGALLGVLLILGVSVNTALGVFAIFYGFMLLILGLVIGPHFSRLLWYRLMMVAFAGLMVVGIVVLLYGE
;
A
#
# COMPACT_ATOMS: atom_id res chain seq x y z
N MET A 1 -24.87 -10.98 -2.78
CA MET A 1 -23.59 -10.38 -2.33
C MET A 1 -22.58 -11.48 -2.47
N ASP A 2 -21.80 -11.45 -3.55
CA ASP A 2 -20.97 -12.57 -3.98
C ASP A 2 -20.00 -12.97 -2.86
N GLU A 3 -20.01 -14.25 -2.51
CA GLU A 3 -19.28 -14.84 -1.39
C GLU A 3 -17.77 -14.53 -1.48
N ASP A 4 -17.26 -14.52 -2.71
CA ASP A 4 -15.91 -14.10 -3.06
C ASP A 4 -15.61 -12.66 -2.57
N LEU A 5 -16.48 -11.70 -2.85
CA LEU A 5 -16.29 -10.29 -2.43
C LEU A 5 -16.18 -10.16 -0.90
N ARG A 6 -16.86 -11.05 -0.17
CA ARG A 6 -16.81 -11.12 1.29
C ARG A 6 -15.46 -11.64 1.79
N VAL A 7 -14.95 -12.70 1.18
CA VAL A 7 -13.62 -13.27 1.49
C VAL A 7 -12.51 -12.26 1.19
N LEU A 8 -12.58 -11.56 0.04
CA LEU A 8 -11.63 -10.51 -0.31
C LEU A 8 -11.60 -9.39 0.75
N ARG A 9 -12.79 -8.91 1.13
CA ARG A 9 -12.94 -7.86 2.14
C ARG A 9 -12.37 -8.31 3.48
N ASP A 10 -12.69 -9.52 3.93
CA ASP A 10 -12.19 -10.02 5.21
C ASP A 10 -10.67 -10.15 5.19
N TYR A 11 -10.09 -10.67 4.11
CA TYR A 11 -8.65 -10.78 3.98
C TYR A 11 -7.95 -9.42 4.03
N LEU A 12 -8.46 -8.42 3.30
CA LEU A 12 -7.98 -7.04 3.35
C LEU A 12 -8.17 -6.42 4.74
N ALA A 13 -9.32 -6.64 5.38
CA ALA A 13 -9.62 -6.10 6.70
C ALA A 13 -8.67 -6.63 7.79
N PHE A 14 -8.20 -7.87 7.66
CA PHE A 14 -7.20 -8.42 8.58
C PHE A 14 -5.78 -7.96 8.26
N THR A 15 -5.40 -7.86 6.99
CA THR A 15 -3.99 -7.63 6.61
C THR A 15 -3.62 -6.15 6.50
N VAL A 16 -4.52 -5.30 6.00
CA VAL A 16 -4.25 -3.86 5.79
C VAL A 16 -3.84 -3.17 7.10
N PRO A 17 -4.53 -3.34 8.25
CA PRO A 17 -4.13 -2.69 9.50
C PRO A 17 -2.71 -3.05 9.94
N HIS A 18 -2.29 -4.31 9.76
CA HIS A 18 -0.94 -4.76 10.12
C HIS A 18 0.13 -4.09 9.24
N VAL A 19 -0.13 -4.00 7.93
CA VAL A 19 0.74 -3.30 6.99
C VAL A 19 0.81 -1.80 7.32
N THR A 20 -0.33 -1.18 7.66
CA THR A 20 -0.39 0.24 8.04
C THR A 20 0.39 0.53 9.32
N VAL A 21 0.27 -0.32 10.35
CA VAL A 21 1.04 -0.17 11.59
C VAL A 21 2.53 -0.31 11.33
N LEU A 22 2.95 -1.29 10.52
CA LEU A 22 4.36 -1.49 10.16
C LEU A 22 4.92 -0.29 9.40
N ALA A 23 4.23 0.16 8.35
CA ALA A 23 4.66 1.31 7.56
C ALA A 23 4.66 2.60 8.40
N GLY A 24 3.66 2.80 9.26
CA GLY A 24 3.59 3.93 10.17
C GLY A 24 4.71 3.93 11.22
N ALA A 25 5.09 2.77 11.74
CA ALA A 25 6.23 2.64 12.63
C ALA A 25 7.54 3.02 11.92
N LEU A 26 7.71 2.59 10.67
CA LEU A 26 8.87 2.92 9.85
C LEU A 26 8.95 4.44 9.57
N LEU A 27 7.82 5.08 9.25
CA LEU A 27 7.71 6.53 9.13
C LEU A 27 8.10 7.23 10.44
N GLY A 28 7.57 6.77 11.58
CA GLY A 28 7.88 7.32 12.89
C GLY A 28 9.37 7.25 13.23
N VAL A 29 10.02 6.11 12.95
CA VAL A 29 11.47 5.95 13.15
C VAL A 29 12.27 6.91 12.26
N LEU A 30 11.91 7.06 10.98
CA LEU A 30 12.58 8.00 10.07
C LEU A 30 12.48 9.45 10.56
N LEU A 31 11.32 9.85 11.06
CA LEU A 31 11.12 11.19 11.62
C LEU A 31 11.93 11.41 12.92
N ILE A 32 12.01 10.40 13.79
CA ILE A 32 12.84 10.45 15.01
C ILE A 32 14.34 10.58 14.66
N LEU A 33 14.78 9.96 13.56
CA LEU A 33 16.16 10.06 13.06
C LEU A 33 16.48 11.41 12.40
N GLY A 34 15.52 12.34 12.32
CA GLY A 34 15.72 13.66 11.74
C GLY A 34 15.77 13.67 10.21
N VAL A 35 15.28 12.62 9.55
CA VAL A 35 15.13 12.59 8.09
C VAL A 35 14.11 13.65 7.69
N SER A 36 14.37 14.35 6.57
CA SER A 36 13.43 15.34 6.04
C SER A 36 12.05 14.71 5.82
N VAL A 37 10.99 15.46 6.16
CA VAL A 37 9.61 14.98 6.10
C VAL A 37 9.26 14.49 4.70
N ASN A 38 9.73 15.18 3.67
CA ASN A 38 9.52 14.80 2.27
C ASN A 38 10.11 13.42 1.95
N THR A 39 11.39 13.18 2.31
CA THR A 39 12.04 11.89 2.10
C THR A 39 11.38 10.79 2.90
N ALA A 40 11.01 11.05 4.16
CA ALA A 40 10.35 10.08 5.02
C ALA A 40 8.96 9.69 4.48
N LEU A 41 8.18 10.67 3.99
CA LEU A 41 6.89 10.44 3.34
C LEU A 41 7.02 9.67 2.02
N GLY A 42 8.04 9.97 1.21
CA GLY A 42 8.31 9.23 -0.02
C GLY A 42 8.66 7.77 0.25
N VAL A 43 9.56 7.51 1.21
CA VAL A 43 9.90 6.14 1.64
C VAL A 43 8.67 5.42 2.18
N PHE A 44 7.87 6.07 3.01
CA PHE A 44 6.61 5.52 3.52
C PHE A 44 5.65 5.14 2.39
N ALA A 45 5.41 6.05 1.44
CA ALA A 45 4.46 5.82 0.35
C ALA A 45 4.91 4.68 -0.58
N ILE A 46 6.21 4.58 -0.87
CA ILE A 46 6.75 3.45 -1.64
C ILE A 46 6.60 2.14 -0.85
N PHE A 47 7.03 2.11 0.41
CA PHE A 47 7.01 0.89 1.22
C PHE A 47 5.59 0.39 1.46
N TYR A 48 4.67 1.30 1.81
CA TYR A 48 3.26 0.99 2.03
C TYR A 48 2.58 0.56 0.73
N GLY A 49 2.82 1.27 -0.38
CA GLY A 49 2.28 0.91 -1.69
C GLY A 49 2.78 -0.44 -2.19
N PHE A 50 4.06 -0.74 -1.96
CA PHE A 50 4.65 -2.03 -2.33
C PHE A 50 4.04 -3.19 -1.55
N MET A 51 3.85 -3.04 -0.24
CA MET A 51 3.18 -4.05 0.59
C MET A 51 1.73 -4.29 0.15
N LEU A 52 0.98 -3.22 -0.13
CA LEU A 52 -0.39 -3.34 -0.64
C LEU A 52 -0.43 -3.99 -2.03
N LEU A 53 0.55 -3.71 -2.88
CA LEU A 53 0.67 -4.33 -4.19
C LEU A 53 1.00 -5.82 -4.10
N ILE A 54 1.88 -6.23 -3.16
CA ILE A 54 2.13 -7.65 -2.86
C ILE A 54 0.83 -8.31 -2.40
N LEU A 55 0.10 -7.68 -1.47
CA LEU A 55 -1.17 -8.19 -0.99
C LEU A 55 -2.16 -8.37 -2.15
N GLY A 56 -2.22 -7.39 -3.06
CA GLY A 56 -2.97 -7.43 -4.31
C GLY A 56 -2.55 -8.58 -5.24
N LEU A 57 -1.26 -8.85 -5.38
CA LEU A 57 -0.75 -9.97 -6.17
C LEU A 57 -1.11 -11.33 -5.55
N VAL A 58 -1.06 -11.44 -4.21
CA VAL A 58 -1.38 -12.67 -3.47
C VAL A 58 -2.85 -13.05 -3.61
N ILE A 59 -3.77 -12.08 -3.57
CA ILE A 59 -5.21 -12.29 -3.77
C ILE A 59 -5.60 -12.42 -5.26
N GLY A 60 -4.72 -12.03 -6.18
CA GLY A 60 -4.96 -11.99 -7.62
C GLY A 60 -5.48 -13.30 -8.23
N PRO A 61 -4.95 -14.48 -7.87
CA PRO A 61 -5.44 -15.76 -8.39
C PRO A 61 -6.91 -16.05 -8.04
N HIS A 62 -7.40 -15.51 -6.92
CA HIS A 62 -8.79 -15.74 -6.47
C HIS A 62 -9.78 -14.75 -7.08
N PHE A 63 -9.33 -13.57 -7.53
CA PHE A 63 -10.20 -12.43 -7.88
C PHE A 63 -9.94 -11.79 -9.26
N SER A 64 -9.08 -12.38 -10.08
CA SER A 64 -8.61 -11.86 -11.38
C SER A 64 -9.73 -11.40 -12.34
N ARG A 65 -10.95 -11.94 -12.24
CA ARG A 65 -12.09 -11.57 -13.09
C ARG A 65 -12.87 -10.32 -12.66
N LEU A 66 -12.67 -9.79 -11.45
CA LEU A 66 -13.44 -8.63 -10.97
C LEU A 66 -12.80 -7.29 -11.39
N LEU A 67 -13.62 -6.38 -11.95
CA LEU A 67 -13.23 -5.00 -12.24
C LEU A 67 -12.70 -4.25 -10.99
N TRP A 68 -13.27 -4.55 -9.82
CA TRP A 68 -12.84 -3.98 -8.54
C TRP A 68 -11.40 -4.34 -8.17
N TYR A 69 -10.97 -5.57 -8.44
CA TYR A 69 -9.59 -6.00 -8.22
C TYR A 69 -8.61 -5.17 -9.07
N ARG A 70 -8.95 -4.94 -10.34
CA ARG A 70 -8.12 -4.16 -11.26
C ARG A 70 -8.02 -2.68 -10.84
N LEU A 71 -9.12 -2.07 -10.40
CA LEU A 71 -9.12 -0.70 -9.86
C LEU A 71 -8.23 -0.59 -8.62
N MET A 72 -8.33 -1.56 -7.71
CA MET A 72 -7.55 -1.59 -6.48
C MET A 72 -6.05 -1.75 -6.77
N MET A 73 -5.67 -2.62 -7.70
CA MET A 73 -4.29 -2.77 -8.17
C MET A 73 -3.73 -1.48 -8.78
N VAL A 74 -4.54 -0.75 -9.57
CA VAL A 74 -4.14 0.56 -10.13
C VAL A 74 -3.94 1.58 -9.03
N ALA A 75 -4.81 1.61 -8.01
CA ALA A 75 -4.65 2.50 -6.87
C ALA A 75 -3.37 2.20 -6.07
N PHE A 76 -3.03 0.92 -5.86
CA PHE A 76 -1.79 0.52 -5.16
C PHE A 76 -0.54 0.86 -5.96
N ALA A 77 -0.54 0.60 -7.27
CA ALA A 77 0.54 1.01 -8.15
C ALA A 77 0.67 2.55 -8.19
N GLY A 78 -0.45 3.26 -8.24
CA GLY A 78 -0.50 4.72 -8.18
C GLY A 78 0.12 5.26 -6.89
N LEU A 79 -0.13 4.62 -5.75
CA LEU A 79 0.48 5.01 -4.49
C LEU A 79 2.02 4.89 -4.51
N MET A 80 2.54 3.82 -5.13
CA MET A 80 4.00 3.70 -5.33
C MET A 80 4.55 4.80 -6.25
N VAL A 81 3.83 5.12 -7.34
CA VAL A 81 4.22 6.20 -8.25
C VAL A 81 4.26 7.53 -7.50
N VAL A 82 3.24 7.83 -6.68
CA VAL A 82 3.23 9.03 -5.83
C VAL A 82 4.43 9.04 -4.89
N GLY A 83 4.76 7.91 -4.25
CA GLY A 83 5.93 7.81 -3.39
C GLY A 83 7.25 8.09 -4.12
N ILE A 84 7.40 7.59 -5.35
CA ILE A 84 8.56 7.87 -6.21
C ILE A 84 8.62 9.35 -6.58
N VAL A 85 7.48 9.95 -6.96
CA VAL A 85 7.40 11.38 -7.29
C VAL A 85 7.79 12.24 -6.08
N VAL A 86 7.31 11.90 -4.88
CA VAL A 86 7.68 12.61 -3.65
C VAL A 86 9.18 12.45 -3.34
N LEU A 87 9.78 11.30 -3.63
CA LEU A 87 11.22 11.10 -3.44
C LEU A 87 12.08 11.86 -4.45
N LEU A 88 11.62 12.00 -5.70
CA LEU A 88 12.37 12.66 -6.78
C LEU A 88 12.17 14.18 -6.82
N TYR A 89 11.01 14.68 -6.39
CA TYR A 89 10.65 16.10 -6.41
C TYR A 89 10.48 16.71 -5.01
N GLY A 90 10.77 15.96 -3.96
CA GLY A 90 10.62 16.39 -2.56
C GLY A 90 11.78 17.22 -2.01
N GLU A 91 12.55 17.87 -2.87
CA GLU A 91 13.55 18.89 -2.48
C GLU A 91 12.90 20.25 -2.22
#